data_AF-F0GER2-F1
#
_entry.id   AF-F0GER2-F1
#
_cell.length_a   1.000
_cell.length_b   1.000
_cell.length_c   1.000
_cell.angle_alpha   90.00
_cell.angle_beta   90.00
_cell.angle_gamma   90.00
#
_symmetry.space_group_name_H-M   'P 1'
#
loop_
_entity.id
_entity.type
_entity.pdbx_description
1 polymer ?
#
loop_
_entity_poly.entity_id
_entity_poly.type
_entity_poly.pdbx_seq_one_letter_code
_entity_poly.pdbx_strand_id
1 'polypeptide(L)'
;MFPVRDPQINAFSMPGGFIGINSGLVVTTQTESELASVIGHEMGHVLQRHIARMIGANEKTGYTALATMLLGVLAGVLARSGDLGSAIAMGGQAYAVDNQLRFSRSAEREADRVGFQLLAGAGYDPYGMPSFFERLERASMGDAGVPAYARTHPLTGERIADMEDRARRAPYRQPRQSSEYGFVRARLRILQNRAPNDIAAEAHRMQLEIDERTAPNVAANWYGIALANTLLGQYDAAGQALAAARAAFDARA
;
A
#
# COMPACT_ATOMS: atom_id res chain seq x y z
N MET A 1 -3.20 8.23 9.54
CA MET A 1 -3.12 7.37 8.33
C MET A 1 -4.53 7.02 7.89
N PHE A 2 -4.79 6.88 6.59
CA PHE A 2 -6.11 6.54 6.05
C PHE A 2 -5.98 5.69 4.77
N PRO A 3 -6.92 4.75 4.53
CA PRO A 3 -6.95 3.98 3.30
C PRO A 3 -7.60 4.76 2.15
N VAL A 4 -7.18 4.46 0.92
CA VAL A 4 -7.73 4.98 -0.33
C VAL A 4 -8.10 3.78 -1.22
N ARG A 5 -9.36 3.71 -1.68
CA ARG A 5 -9.82 2.63 -2.56
C ARG A 5 -9.39 2.90 -4.01
N ASP A 6 -8.13 2.60 -4.28
CA ASP A 6 -7.48 2.78 -5.58
C ASP A 6 -6.57 1.56 -5.87
N PRO A 7 -6.74 0.88 -7.02
CA PRO A 7 -5.91 -0.26 -7.39
C PRO A 7 -4.48 0.11 -7.79
N GLN A 8 -4.14 1.40 -7.93
CA GLN A 8 -2.75 1.82 -8.17
C GLN A 8 -1.87 1.54 -6.95
N ILE A 9 -0.64 1.10 -7.20
CA ILE A 9 0.41 0.95 -6.17
C ILE A 9 0.87 2.36 -5.80
N ASN A 10 0.38 2.87 -4.67
CA ASN A 10 0.78 4.17 -4.13
C ASN A 10 0.64 4.26 -2.61
N ALA A 11 1.47 5.09 -2.02
CA ALA A 11 1.32 5.68 -0.69
C ALA A 11 1.91 7.08 -0.74
N PHE A 12 1.41 7.96 0.13
CA PHE A 12 1.89 9.34 0.16
C PHE A 12 1.70 9.95 1.54
N SER A 13 2.60 10.87 1.88
CA SER A 13 2.49 11.73 3.06
C SER A 13 1.93 13.10 2.69
N MET A 14 1.18 13.70 3.63
CA MET A 14 0.67 15.06 3.52
C MET A 14 1.13 15.90 4.71
N PRO A 15 1.13 17.24 4.58
CA PRO A 15 1.35 18.15 5.70
C PRO A 15 0.45 17.80 6.90
N GLY A 16 0.99 17.93 8.11
CA GLY A 16 0.28 17.57 9.35
C GLY A 16 0.39 16.09 9.74
N GLY A 17 1.16 15.28 9.00
CA GLY A 17 1.45 13.89 9.37
C GLY A 17 0.38 12.89 8.92
N PHE A 18 -0.50 13.28 8.01
CA PHE A 18 -1.43 12.35 7.37
C PHE A 18 -0.68 11.50 6.35
N ILE A 19 -0.98 10.20 6.32
CA ILE A 19 -0.41 9.25 5.37
C ILE A 19 -1.58 8.53 4.69
N GLY A 20 -1.65 8.61 3.37
CA GLY A 20 -2.59 7.88 2.53
C GLY A 20 -1.97 6.58 2.02
N ILE A 21 -2.75 5.50 2.02
CA ILE A 21 -2.33 4.19 1.51
C ILE A 21 -3.38 3.70 0.51
N ASN A 22 -2.97 3.43 -0.73
CA ASN A 22 -3.86 2.86 -1.74
C ASN A 22 -4.06 1.37 -1.51
N SER A 23 -5.26 0.86 -1.80
CA SER A 23 -5.54 -0.58 -1.74
C SER A 23 -4.60 -1.41 -2.62
N GLY A 24 -4.23 -0.91 -3.80
CA GLY A 24 -3.30 -1.57 -4.71
C GLY A 24 -1.91 -1.82 -4.12
N LEU A 25 -1.43 -0.91 -3.26
CA LEU A 25 -0.18 -1.09 -2.53
C LEU A 25 -0.27 -2.29 -1.58
N VAL A 26 -1.32 -2.36 -0.77
CA VAL A 26 -1.52 -3.45 0.19
C VAL A 26 -1.66 -4.79 -0.53
N VAL A 27 -2.42 -4.82 -1.64
CA VAL A 27 -2.59 -6.02 -2.48
C VAL A 27 -1.27 -6.49 -3.10
N THR A 28 -0.38 -5.56 -3.44
CA THR A 28 0.92 -5.87 -4.06
C THR A 28 1.93 -6.43 -3.05
N THR A 29 1.89 -5.99 -1.80
CA THR A 29 2.78 -6.53 -0.75
C THR A 29 2.55 -8.03 -0.54
N GLN A 30 3.62 -8.77 -0.23
CA GLN A 30 3.55 -10.20 0.09
C GLN A 30 3.68 -10.51 1.59
N THR A 31 4.25 -9.59 2.36
CA THR A 31 4.38 -9.73 3.81
C THR A 31 3.94 -8.45 4.52
N GLU A 32 3.57 -8.59 5.79
CA GLU A 32 3.29 -7.43 6.65
C GLU A 32 4.52 -6.52 6.79
N SER A 33 5.73 -7.07 6.71
CA SER A 33 6.98 -6.31 6.77
C SER A 33 7.23 -5.47 5.51
N GLU A 34 6.86 -5.95 4.32
CA GLU A 34 6.86 -5.12 3.11
C GLU A 34 5.90 -3.92 3.27
N LEU A 35 4.68 -4.15 3.73
CA LEU A 35 3.72 -3.05 3.97
C LEU A 35 4.26 -2.07 5.03
N ALA A 36 4.77 -2.59 6.14
CA ALA A 36 5.35 -1.79 7.21
C ALA A 36 6.56 -0.98 6.74
N SER A 37 7.35 -1.47 5.77
CA SER A 37 8.49 -0.73 5.23
C SER A 37 8.07 0.51 4.46
N VAL A 38 6.99 0.43 3.67
CA VAL A 38 6.43 1.57 2.94
C VAL A 38 5.83 2.58 3.92
N ILE A 39 5.15 2.09 4.96
CA ILE A 39 4.65 2.93 6.04
C ILE A 39 5.80 3.65 6.76
N GLY A 40 6.87 2.91 7.11
CA GLY A 40 8.06 3.46 7.74
C GLY A 40 8.73 4.52 6.88
N HIS A 41 8.80 4.30 5.56
CA HIS A 41 9.30 5.26 4.58
C HIS A 41 8.48 6.56 4.58
N GLU A 42 7.15 6.46 4.49
CA GLU A 42 6.26 7.63 4.55
C GLU A 42 6.37 8.37 5.89
N MET A 43 6.51 7.63 7.00
CA MET A 43 6.81 8.24 8.30
C MET A 43 8.16 8.96 8.29
N GLY A 44 9.17 8.42 7.61
CA GLY A 44 10.44 9.08 7.36
C GLY A 44 10.27 10.44 6.68
N HIS A 45 9.44 10.52 5.63
CA HIS A 45 9.12 11.81 4.99
C HIS A 45 8.47 12.82 5.94
N VAL A 46 7.56 12.35 6.81
CA VAL A 46 6.88 13.20 7.80
C VAL A 46 7.85 13.67 8.88
N LEU A 47 8.59 12.75 9.50
CA LEU A 47 9.52 13.04 10.60
C LEU A 47 10.63 14.00 10.16
N GLN A 48 11.15 13.81 8.94
CA GLN A 48 12.18 14.67 8.37
C GLN A 48 11.61 15.93 7.72
N ARG A 49 10.28 16.13 7.77
CA ARG A 49 9.57 17.32 7.27
C ARG A 49 9.89 17.61 5.80
N HIS A 50 10.03 16.57 4.97
CA HIS A 50 10.47 16.70 3.57
C HIS A 50 9.58 17.64 2.75
N ILE A 51 8.27 17.56 2.92
CA ILE A 51 7.32 18.44 2.21
C ILE A 51 7.53 19.90 2.62
N ALA A 52 7.69 20.17 3.92
CA ALA A 52 7.93 21.53 4.40
C ALA A 52 9.28 22.10 3.90
N ARG A 53 10.34 21.27 3.89
CA ARG A 53 11.65 21.65 3.33
C ARG A 53 11.58 21.91 1.83
N MET A 54 10.83 21.08 1.09
CA MET A 54 10.62 21.25 -0.34
C MET A 54 9.87 22.55 -0.66
N ILE A 55 8.82 22.87 0.10
CA ILE A 55 8.07 24.13 -0.05
C ILE A 55 8.95 25.33 0.27
N GLY A 56 9.72 25.28 1.37
CA GLY A 56 10.63 26.36 1.75
C GLY A 56 11.77 26.58 0.75
N ALA A 57 12.27 25.52 0.11
CA ALA A 57 13.31 25.63 -0.92
C ALA A 57 12.78 26.20 -2.25
N ASN A 58 11.48 26.06 -2.53
CA ASN A 58 10.82 26.47 -3.77
C ASN A 58 9.67 27.46 -3.50
N GLU A 59 9.93 28.54 -2.75
CA GLU A 59 8.89 29.40 -2.15
C GLU A 59 7.71 29.74 -3.09
N LYS A 60 7.95 30.14 -4.34
CA LYS A 60 6.85 30.56 -5.24
C LYS A 60 5.98 29.43 -5.77
N THR A 61 6.52 28.22 -5.95
CA THR A 61 5.81 27.06 -6.52
C THR A 61 5.31 26.11 -5.44
N GLY A 62 5.97 26.09 -4.28
CA GLY A 62 5.60 25.25 -3.15
C GLY A 62 4.29 25.67 -2.50
N TYR A 63 4.05 26.98 -2.32
CA TYR A 63 2.81 27.48 -1.74
C TYR A 63 1.60 27.28 -2.65
N THR A 64 1.77 27.38 -3.98
CA THR A 64 0.67 27.11 -4.93
C THR A 64 0.30 25.63 -4.96
N ALA A 65 1.28 24.73 -4.98
CA ALA A 65 1.04 23.28 -4.89
C ALA A 65 0.34 22.89 -3.57
N LEU A 66 0.79 23.48 -2.45
CA LEU A 66 0.15 23.27 -1.14
C LEU A 66 -1.30 23.77 -1.13
N ALA A 67 -1.57 24.96 -1.67
CA ALA A 67 -2.91 25.51 -1.74
C ALA A 67 -3.84 24.61 -2.60
N THR A 68 -3.37 24.13 -3.75
CA THR A 68 -4.12 23.20 -4.60
C THR A 68 -4.41 21.88 -3.89
N MET A 69 -3.45 21.33 -3.15
CA MET A 69 -3.63 20.11 -2.37
C MET A 69 -4.71 20.28 -1.28
N LEU A 70 -4.64 21.37 -0.50
CA LEU A 70 -5.60 21.67 0.55
C LEU A 70 -7.01 21.90 -0.01
N LEU A 71 -7.12 22.56 -1.15
CA LEU A 71 -8.40 22.74 -1.86
C LEU A 71 -8.98 21.42 -2.35
N GLY A 72 -8.14 20.50 -2.86
CA GLY A 72 -8.55 19.15 -3.24
C GLY A 72 -9.11 18.34 -2.06
N VAL A 73 -8.42 18.39 -0.90
CA VAL A 73 -8.90 17.74 0.33
C VAL A 73 -10.23 18.35 0.79
N LEU A 74 -10.36 19.68 0.78
CA LEU A 74 -11.60 20.38 1.17
C LEU A 74 -12.77 20.03 0.24
N ALA A 75 -12.55 20.03 -1.07
CA ALA A 75 -13.54 19.61 -2.05
C ALA A 75 -14.01 18.17 -1.79
N GLY A 76 -13.08 17.28 -1.40
CA GLY A 76 -13.41 15.91 -1.06
C GLY A 76 -14.24 15.74 0.21
N VAL A 77 -13.97 16.54 1.24
CA VAL A 77 -14.77 16.58 2.47
C VAL A 77 -16.18 17.10 2.19
N LEU A 78 -16.32 18.15 1.36
CA LEU A 78 -17.61 18.78 1.04
C LEU A 78 -18.50 17.92 0.15
N ALA A 79 -17.92 17.03 -0.67
CA ALA A 79 -18.67 16.15 -1.56
C ALA A 79 -19.49 15.05 -0.82
N ARG A 80 -19.34 14.89 0.51
CA ARG A 80 -20.04 13.89 1.34
C ARG A 80 -19.95 12.44 0.82
N SER A 81 -19.01 12.15 -0.08
CA SER A 81 -18.69 10.79 -0.49
C SER A 81 -17.99 10.10 0.68
N GLY A 82 -18.54 8.99 1.19
CA GLY A 82 -17.90 8.15 2.22
C GLY A 82 -16.56 7.53 1.81
N ASP A 83 -16.09 7.86 0.61
CA ASP A 83 -14.80 7.55 0.05
C ASP A 83 -14.06 8.87 -0.20
N LEU A 84 -13.40 9.39 0.84
CA LEU A 84 -12.58 10.61 0.78
C LEU A 84 -11.53 10.52 -0.34
N GLY A 85 -11.08 9.29 -0.66
CA GLY A 85 -10.17 8.98 -1.75
C GLY A 85 -10.76 9.24 -3.13
N SER A 86 -12.04 8.91 -3.35
CA SER A 86 -12.73 9.15 -4.62
C SER A 86 -12.85 10.64 -4.97
N ALA A 87 -13.06 11.51 -3.99
CA ALA A 87 -13.22 12.93 -4.24
C ALA A 87 -11.88 13.67 -4.38
N ILE A 88 -10.80 13.14 -3.76
CA ILE A 88 -9.41 13.52 -4.11
C ILE A 88 -9.09 13.08 -5.55
N ALA A 89 -9.53 11.89 -5.98
CA ALA A 89 -9.30 11.36 -7.32
C ALA A 89 -10.14 12.04 -8.42
N MET A 90 -11.37 12.50 -8.12
CA MET A 90 -12.23 13.23 -9.06
C MET A 90 -11.72 14.65 -9.36
N GLY A 91 -10.94 15.23 -8.46
CA GLY A 91 -10.14 16.41 -8.78
C GLY A 91 -8.94 15.98 -9.60
N GLY A 92 -9.01 16.02 -10.94
CA GLY A 92 -7.86 15.77 -11.84
C GLY A 92 -6.60 16.61 -11.53
N GLN A 93 -6.71 17.57 -10.61
CA GLN A 93 -5.60 18.33 -10.00
C GLN A 93 -4.76 17.52 -9.00
N ALA A 94 -5.27 16.47 -8.35
CA ALA A 94 -4.46 15.64 -7.44
C ALA A 94 -3.39 14.85 -8.20
N TYR A 95 -3.71 14.35 -9.41
CA TYR A 95 -2.74 13.77 -10.34
C TYR A 95 -1.69 14.77 -10.83
N ALA A 96 -2.05 16.06 -10.96
CA ALA A 96 -1.11 17.11 -11.32
C ALA A 96 -0.13 17.43 -10.16
N VAL A 97 -0.60 17.32 -8.92
CA VAL A 97 0.23 17.46 -7.71
C VAL A 97 1.14 16.22 -7.53
N ASP A 98 0.67 15.01 -7.83
CA ASP A 98 1.47 13.76 -7.80
C ASP A 98 2.71 13.87 -8.69
N ASN A 99 2.58 14.38 -9.93
CA ASN A 99 3.72 14.60 -10.82
C ASN A 99 4.66 15.75 -10.38
N GLN A 100 4.18 16.69 -9.54
CA GLN A 100 4.98 17.80 -9.03
C GLN A 100 5.72 17.46 -7.73
N LEU A 101 5.26 16.47 -6.95
CA LEU A 101 5.85 16.08 -5.67
C LEU A 101 6.90 14.97 -5.82
N ARG A 102 7.83 15.12 -6.77
CA ARG A 102 8.99 14.23 -6.88
C ARG A 102 10.00 14.60 -5.81
N PHE A 103 10.19 13.73 -4.81
CA PHE A 103 11.20 13.95 -3.79
C PHE A 103 12.61 13.88 -4.38
N SER A 104 13.52 14.66 -3.80
CA SER A 104 14.92 14.62 -4.20
C SER A 104 15.57 13.30 -3.77
N ARG A 105 16.61 12.85 -4.49
CA ARG A 105 17.33 11.62 -4.14
C ARG A 105 17.90 11.64 -2.71
N SER A 106 18.27 12.82 -2.19
CA SER A 106 18.71 12.94 -0.80
C SER A 106 17.57 12.72 0.19
N ALA A 107 16.38 13.26 -0.09
CA ALA A 107 15.20 13.05 0.74
C ALA A 107 14.77 11.57 0.76
N GLU A 108 14.81 10.90 -0.40
CA GLU A 108 14.53 9.47 -0.49
C GLU A 108 15.49 8.64 0.37
N ARG A 109 16.81 8.86 0.26
CA ARG A 109 17.80 8.15 1.10
C ARG A 109 17.60 8.40 2.59
N GLU A 110 17.21 9.62 2.96
CA GLU A 110 16.96 9.97 4.36
C GLU A 110 15.69 9.27 4.87
N ALA A 111 14.62 9.26 4.08
CA ALA A 111 13.38 8.55 4.37
C ALA A 111 13.59 7.03 4.46
N ASP A 112 14.36 6.44 3.55
CA ASP A 112 14.72 5.01 3.57
C ASP A 112 15.41 4.65 4.89
N ARG A 113 16.40 5.44 5.30
CA ARG A 113 17.19 5.17 6.52
C ARG A 113 16.36 5.30 7.79
N VAL A 114 15.54 6.35 7.88
CA VAL A 114 14.63 6.54 9.03
C VAL A 114 13.57 5.45 9.03
N GLY A 115 12.96 5.16 7.88
CA GLY A 115 11.95 4.11 7.73
C GLY A 115 12.48 2.73 8.07
N PHE A 116 13.71 2.41 7.67
CA PHE A 116 14.39 1.17 8.03
C PHE A 116 14.60 1.04 9.55
N GLN A 117 15.00 2.11 10.22
CA GLN A 117 15.15 2.12 11.68
C GLN A 117 13.80 1.90 12.38
N LEU A 118 12.73 2.53 11.89
CA LEU A 118 11.38 2.33 12.40
C LEU A 118 10.91 0.88 12.19
N LEU A 119 11.14 0.32 11.00
CA LEU A 119 10.81 -1.06 10.63
C LEU A 119 11.48 -2.06 11.58
N ALA A 120 12.81 -1.96 11.71
CA ALA A 120 13.60 -2.84 12.57
C ALA A 120 13.28 -2.63 14.07
N GLY A 121 13.06 -1.37 14.49
CA GLY A 121 12.67 -1.01 15.85
C GLY A 121 11.29 -1.54 16.26
N ALA A 122 10.36 -1.60 15.32
CA ALA A 122 9.03 -2.18 15.52
C ALA A 122 8.99 -3.72 15.48
N GLY A 123 10.11 -4.38 15.20
CA GLY A 123 10.23 -5.84 15.19
C GLY A 123 9.74 -6.52 13.90
N TYR A 124 9.61 -5.76 12.81
CA TYR A 124 9.38 -6.33 11.48
C TYR A 124 10.67 -6.83 10.85
N ASP A 125 10.55 -7.62 9.78
CA ASP A 125 11.70 -8.11 9.01
C ASP A 125 12.45 -6.92 8.38
N PRO A 126 13.74 -6.71 8.71
CA PRO A 126 14.57 -5.71 8.04
C PRO A 126 14.66 -5.90 6.51
N TYR A 127 14.46 -7.13 6.01
CA TYR A 127 14.41 -7.41 4.57
C TYR A 127 13.10 -6.97 3.91
N GLY A 128 12.06 -6.59 4.67
CA GLY A 128 10.80 -6.11 4.09
C GLY A 128 10.96 -4.92 3.15
N MET A 129 11.86 -3.99 3.48
CA MET A 129 12.14 -2.81 2.66
C MET A 129 12.83 -3.14 1.33
N PRO A 130 14.02 -3.81 1.30
CA PRO A 130 14.65 -4.16 0.04
C PRO A 130 13.77 -5.12 -0.80
N SER A 131 13.07 -6.08 -0.18
CA SER A 131 12.15 -6.97 -0.92
C SER A 131 11.00 -6.21 -1.60
N PHE A 132 10.43 -5.20 -0.93
CA PHE A 132 9.41 -4.36 -1.54
C PHE A 132 9.98 -3.50 -2.68
N PHE A 133 11.19 -2.96 -2.52
CA PHE A 133 11.84 -2.20 -3.60
C PHE A 133 12.08 -3.05 -4.84
N GLU A 134 12.63 -4.25 -4.72
CA GLU A 134 12.78 -5.15 -5.87
C GLU A 134 11.43 -5.49 -6.51
N ARG A 135 10.36 -5.65 -5.71
CA ARG A 135 9.01 -5.89 -6.22
C ARG A 135 8.52 -4.71 -7.05
N LEU A 136 8.75 -3.49 -6.57
CA LEU A 136 8.41 -2.26 -7.28
C LEU A 136 9.23 -2.10 -8.56
N GLU A 137 10.52 -2.46 -8.53
CA GLU A 137 11.40 -2.45 -9.70
C GLU A 137 10.89 -3.42 -10.77
N ARG A 138 10.57 -4.67 -10.39
CA ARG A 138 9.96 -5.65 -11.31
C ARG A 138 8.63 -5.16 -11.88
N ALA A 139 7.77 -4.57 -11.05
CA ALA A 139 6.50 -4.00 -11.49
C ALA A 139 6.69 -2.85 -12.48
N SER A 140 7.78 -2.07 -12.35
CA SER A 140 8.12 -0.97 -13.25
C SER A 140 8.61 -1.43 -14.62
N MET A 141 9.07 -2.68 -14.74
CA MET A 141 9.50 -3.29 -16.01
C MET A 141 8.36 -4.00 -16.75
N GLY A 142 7.19 -4.15 -16.13
CA GLY A 142 6.03 -4.81 -16.73
C GLY A 142 5.24 -3.91 -17.68
N ASP A 143 4.35 -4.53 -18.45
CA ASP A 143 3.50 -3.84 -19.45
C ASP A 143 2.50 -2.84 -18.84
N ALA A 144 2.26 -2.92 -17.53
CA ALA A 144 1.38 -2.01 -16.80
C ALA A 144 1.98 -0.60 -16.60
N GLY A 145 3.26 -0.41 -16.97
CA GLY A 145 3.98 0.86 -16.82
C GLY A 145 4.48 1.12 -15.40
N VAL A 146 5.17 2.25 -15.22
CA VAL A 146 5.79 2.62 -13.94
C VAL A 146 4.72 2.88 -12.87
N PRO A 147 4.71 2.14 -11.75
CA PRO A 147 3.79 2.34 -10.63
C PRO A 147 3.79 3.78 -10.12
N ALA A 148 2.64 4.25 -9.62
CA ALA A 148 2.49 5.62 -9.10
C ALA A 148 3.52 5.94 -8.02
N TYR A 149 3.71 5.01 -7.09
CA TYR A 149 4.72 5.12 -6.04
C TYR A 149 6.13 5.38 -6.60
N ALA A 150 6.54 4.68 -7.66
CA ALA A 150 7.87 4.84 -8.25
C ALA A 150 8.05 6.18 -9.01
N ARG A 151 6.97 6.89 -9.35
CA ARG A 151 7.04 8.21 -10.00
C ARG A 151 7.37 9.31 -9.00
N THR A 152 6.74 9.29 -7.83
CA THR A 152 6.96 10.23 -6.71
C THR A 152 8.19 9.88 -5.88
N HIS A 153 8.48 8.58 -5.77
CA HIS A 153 9.64 8.00 -5.07
C HIS A 153 10.55 7.23 -6.05
N PRO A 154 11.39 7.92 -6.84
CA PRO A 154 12.25 7.25 -7.82
C PRO A 154 13.17 6.21 -7.16
N LEU A 155 12.96 4.95 -7.50
CA LEU A 155 13.79 3.85 -7.03
C LEU A 155 15.08 3.77 -7.85
N THR A 156 16.20 3.48 -7.18
CA THR A 156 17.51 3.29 -7.82
C THR A 156 18.19 2.06 -7.25
N GLY A 157 19.03 1.39 -8.03
CA GLY A 157 19.83 0.26 -7.53
C GLY A 157 20.71 0.62 -6.32
N GLU A 158 21.13 1.88 -6.21
CA GLU A 158 21.83 2.41 -5.03
C GLU A 158 20.99 2.30 -3.75
N ARG A 159 19.70 2.65 -3.82
CA ARG A 159 18.78 2.59 -2.66
C ARG A 159 18.52 1.15 -2.25
N ILE A 160 18.32 0.26 -3.23
CA ILE A 160 18.16 -1.18 -2.98
C ILE A 160 19.41 -1.71 -2.27
N ALA A 161 20.60 -1.43 -2.81
CA ALA A 161 21.86 -1.88 -2.22
C ALA A 161 22.12 -1.33 -0.81
N ASP A 162 21.79 -0.05 -0.52
CA ASP A 162 21.91 0.52 0.84
C ASP A 162 20.97 -0.22 1.82
N MET A 163 19.73 -0.51 1.41
CA MET A 163 18.77 -1.21 2.28
C MET A 163 19.12 -2.68 2.48
N GLU A 164 19.61 -3.38 1.45
CA GLU A 164 20.15 -4.73 1.59
C GLU A 164 21.35 -4.78 2.53
N ASP A 165 22.28 -3.83 2.42
CA ASP A 165 23.46 -3.79 3.30
C ASP A 165 23.08 -3.57 4.76
N ARG A 166 22.09 -2.72 5.01
CA ARG A 166 21.54 -2.51 6.35
C ARG A 166 20.81 -3.74 6.86
N ALA A 167 19.99 -4.37 6.03
CA ALA A 167 19.28 -5.60 6.39
C ALA A 167 20.25 -6.72 6.80
N ARG A 168 21.36 -6.90 6.07
CA ARG A 168 22.41 -7.89 6.40
C ARG A 168 23.08 -7.65 7.75
N ARG A 169 23.17 -6.41 8.19
CA ARG A 169 23.80 -6.02 9.47
C ARG A 169 22.80 -5.96 10.63
N ALA A 170 21.50 -6.02 10.34
CA ALA A 170 20.49 -6.00 11.37
C ALA A 170 20.48 -7.34 12.13
N PRO A 171 20.31 -7.32 13.47
CA PRO A 171 20.20 -8.54 14.23
C PRO A 171 18.96 -9.31 13.79
N TYR A 172 19.12 -10.63 13.58
CA TYR A 172 18.00 -11.49 13.25
C TYR A 172 16.95 -11.47 14.36
N ARG A 173 15.68 -11.32 13.95
CA ARG A 173 14.51 -11.52 14.79
C ARG A 173 13.49 -12.28 13.97
N GLN A 174 12.74 -13.17 14.61
CA GLN A 174 11.61 -13.81 13.95
C GLN A 174 10.62 -12.72 13.53
N PRO A 175 10.37 -12.53 12.23
CA PRO A 175 9.52 -11.45 11.78
C PRO A 175 8.10 -11.58 12.32
N ARG A 176 7.51 -10.45 12.71
CA ARG A 176 6.07 -10.38 12.98
C ARG A 176 5.30 -10.51 11.67
N GLN A 177 4.38 -11.47 11.62
CA GLN A 177 3.38 -11.58 10.55
C GLN A 177 2.02 -11.90 11.18
N SER A 178 1.17 -10.89 11.26
CA SER A 178 -0.18 -11.02 11.79
C SER A 178 -1.09 -11.78 10.83
N SER A 179 -2.05 -12.53 11.37
CA SER A 179 -3.10 -13.15 10.56
C SER A 179 -3.98 -12.07 9.92
N GLU A 180 -4.18 -10.96 10.64
CA GLU A 180 -4.95 -9.78 10.26
C GLU A 180 -4.47 -9.20 8.93
N TYR A 181 -3.15 -9.13 8.71
CA TYR A 181 -2.59 -8.69 7.43
C TYR A 181 -3.15 -9.50 6.25
N GLY A 182 -3.20 -10.83 6.37
CA GLY A 182 -3.73 -11.70 5.34
C GLY A 182 -5.21 -11.41 5.03
N PHE A 183 -6.03 -11.28 6.07
CA PHE A 183 -7.46 -10.98 5.92
C PHE A 183 -7.70 -9.58 5.36
N VAL A 184 -6.95 -8.56 5.79
CA VAL A 184 -7.04 -7.20 5.24
C VAL A 184 -6.65 -7.20 3.77
N ARG A 185 -5.56 -7.87 3.41
CA ARG A 185 -5.12 -8.00 2.01
C ARG A 185 -6.17 -8.70 1.15
N ALA A 186 -6.74 -9.81 1.61
CA ALA A 186 -7.82 -10.50 0.90
C ALA A 186 -9.08 -9.63 0.76
N ARG A 187 -9.45 -8.88 1.81
CA ARG A 187 -10.56 -7.91 1.76
C ARG A 187 -10.33 -6.86 0.68
N LEU A 188 -9.12 -6.29 0.61
CA LEU A 188 -8.78 -5.24 -0.35
C LEU A 188 -8.67 -5.76 -1.78
N ARG A 189 -8.18 -6.99 -1.99
CA ARG A 189 -8.21 -7.66 -3.31
C ARG A 189 -9.63 -7.68 -3.89
N ILE A 190 -10.64 -7.97 -3.07
CA ILE A 190 -12.06 -7.92 -3.50
C ILE A 190 -12.56 -6.48 -3.61
N LEU A 191 -12.44 -5.70 -2.54
CA LEU A 191 -13.05 -4.38 -2.45
C LEU A 191 -12.50 -3.39 -3.47
N GLN A 192 -11.25 -3.51 -3.94
CA GLN A 192 -10.74 -2.58 -4.95
C GLN A 192 -11.44 -2.72 -6.32
N ASN A 193 -12.09 -3.86 -6.58
CA ASN A 193 -12.89 -4.08 -7.79
C ASN A 193 -14.27 -3.44 -7.66
N ARG A 194 -14.79 -2.87 -8.76
CA ARG A 194 -16.11 -2.21 -8.79
C ARG A 194 -17.13 -2.99 -9.61
N ALA A 195 -16.72 -3.66 -10.68
CA ALA A 195 -17.63 -4.44 -11.51
C ALA A 195 -17.87 -5.84 -10.92
N PRO A 196 -19.10 -6.36 -10.97
CA PRO A 196 -19.39 -7.73 -10.54
C PRO A 196 -18.49 -8.80 -11.20
N ASN A 197 -18.19 -8.65 -12.49
CA ASN A 197 -17.33 -9.58 -13.21
C ASN A 197 -15.89 -9.59 -12.66
N ASP A 198 -15.34 -8.44 -12.30
CA ASP A 198 -13.99 -8.34 -11.74
C ASP A 198 -13.94 -8.95 -10.33
N ILE A 199 -14.99 -8.76 -9.53
CA ILE A 199 -15.15 -9.39 -8.21
C ILE A 199 -15.19 -10.91 -8.35
N ALA A 200 -15.99 -11.43 -9.29
CA ALA A 200 -16.08 -12.86 -9.56
C ALA A 200 -14.75 -13.44 -10.06
N ALA A 201 -14.07 -12.74 -10.97
CA ALA A 201 -12.76 -13.15 -11.48
C ALA A 201 -11.70 -13.19 -10.37
N GLU A 202 -11.70 -12.23 -9.45
CA GLU A 202 -10.80 -12.23 -8.30
C GLU A 202 -11.10 -13.37 -7.32
N ALA A 203 -12.37 -13.64 -7.03
CA ALA A 203 -12.77 -14.79 -6.21
C ALA A 203 -12.30 -16.12 -6.83
N HIS A 204 -12.45 -16.26 -8.15
CA HIS A 204 -11.94 -17.43 -8.88
C HIS A 204 -10.41 -17.54 -8.79
N ARG A 205 -9.66 -16.43 -8.91
CA ARG A 205 -8.20 -16.43 -8.69
C ARG A 205 -7.83 -16.91 -7.29
N MET A 206 -8.53 -16.44 -6.25
CA MET A 206 -8.31 -16.88 -4.88
C MET A 206 -8.59 -18.37 -4.69
N GLN A 207 -9.58 -18.93 -5.39
CA GLN A 207 -9.87 -20.36 -5.38
C GLN A 207 -8.75 -21.16 -6.03
N LEU A 208 -8.26 -20.73 -7.21
CA LEU A 208 -7.13 -21.37 -7.87
C LEU A 208 -5.88 -21.40 -6.98
N GLU A 209 -5.60 -20.30 -6.27
CA GLU A 209 -4.49 -20.25 -5.31
C GLU A 209 -4.63 -21.29 -4.19
N ILE A 210 -5.86 -21.57 -3.73
CA ILE A 210 -6.13 -22.61 -2.73
C ILE A 210 -5.89 -23.99 -3.34
N ASP A 211 -6.47 -24.24 -4.52
CA ASP A 211 -6.44 -25.55 -5.20
C ASP A 211 -5.01 -25.94 -5.60
N GLU A 212 -4.22 -24.97 -6.10
CA GLU A 212 -2.82 -25.13 -6.49
C GLU A 212 -1.85 -25.09 -5.30
N ARG A 213 -2.36 -24.85 -4.07
CA ARG A 213 -1.55 -24.73 -2.84
C ARG A 213 -0.52 -23.60 -2.89
N THR A 214 -0.83 -22.53 -3.62
CA THR A 214 -0.01 -21.31 -3.71
C THR A 214 -0.54 -20.19 -2.82
N ALA A 215 -1.72 -20.34 -2.21
CA ALA A 215 -2.32 -19.38 -1.31
C ALA A 215 -1.44 -19.12 -0.07
N PRO A 216 -0.94 -17.88 0.15
CA PRO A 216 -0.13 -17.56 1.32
C PRO A 216 -0.90 -17.76 2.63
N ASN A 217 -2.21 -17.49 2.60
CA ASN A 217 -3.11 -17.71 3.72
C ASN A 217 -4.46 -18.24 3.21
N VAL A 218 -4.67 -19.55 3.34
CA VAL A 218 -5.87 -20.26 2.88
C VAL A 218 -7.13 -19.72 3.56
N ALA A 219 -7.09 -19.47 4.87
CA ALA A 219 -8.22 -18.91 5.61
C ALA A 219 -8.60 -17.51 5.10
N ALA A 220 -7.60 -16.67 4.82
CA ALA A 220 -7.82 -15.33 4.26
C ALA A 220 -8.40 -15.38 2.84
N ASN A 221 -7.94 -16.30 1.98
CA ASN A 221 -8.51 -16.47 0.63
C ASN A 221 -9.97 -16.94 0.70
N TRP A 222 -10.30 -17.92 1.54
CA TRP A 222 -11.69 -18.35 1.75
C TRP A 222 -12.58 -17.21 2.25
N TYR A 223 -12.07 -16.37 3.15
CA TYR A 223 -12.76 -15.18 3.60
C TYR A 223 -12.97 -14.16 2.45
N GLY A 224 -11.99 -13.97 1.57
CA GLY A 224 -12.11 -13.15 0.37
C GLY A 224 -13.21 -13.67 -0.57
N ILE A 225 -13.25 -14.98 -0.82
CA ILE A 225 -14.29 -15.64 -1.61
C ILE A 225 -15.67 -15.44 -0.97
N ALA A 226 -15.78 -15.58 0.36
CA ALA A 226 -17.04 -15.34 1.07
C ALA A 226 -17.53 -13.89 0.91
N LEU A 227 -16.61 -12.92 1.00
CA LEU A 227 -16.92 -11.51 0.78
C LEU A 227 -17.38 -11.25 -0.66
N ALA A 228 -16.69 -11.83 -1.65
CA ALA A 228 -17.06 -11.70 -3.05
C ALA A 228 -18.48 -12.23 -3.31
N ASN A 229 -18.78 -13.44 -2.83
CA ASN A 229 -20.11 -14.04 -2.97
C ASN A 229 -21.19 -13.20 -2.27
N THR A 230 -20.88 -12.59 -1.12
CA THR A 230 -21.79 -11.67 -0.44
C THR A 230 -22.10 -10.44 -1.31
N LEU A 231 -21.08 -9.83 -1.91
CA LEU A 231 -21.24 -8.66 -2.79
C LEU A 231 -21.98 -9.00 -4.09
N LEU A 232 -21.91 -10.26 -4.54
CA LEU A 232 -22.61 -10.77 -5.71
C LEU A 232 -24.03 -11.29 -5.41
N GLY A 233 -24.49 -11.23 -4.15
CA GLY A 233 -25.80 -11.73 -3.72
C GLY A 233 -25.93 -13.25 -3.64
N GLN A 234 -24.81 -13.98 -3.65
CA GLN A 234 -24.73 -15.44 -3.60
C GLN A 234 -24.58 -15.92 -2.15
N TYR A 235 -25.60 -15.71 -1.32
CA TYR A 235 -25.50 -15.87 0.13
C TYR A 235 -25.20 -17.30 0.60
N ASP A 236 -25.71 -18.33 -0.07
CA ASP A 236 -25.43 -19.72 0.28
C ASP A 236 -23.94 -20.06 0.06
N ALA A 237 -23.40 -19.66 -1.09
CA ALA A 237 -21.97 -19.82 -1.41
C ALA A 237 -21.09 -18.97 -0.49
N ALA A 238 -21.54 -17.78 -0.09
CA ALA A 238 -20.85 -16.95 0.89
C ALA A 238 -20.78 -17.64 2.27
N GLY A 239 -21.87 -18.26 2.71
CA GLY A 239 -21.93 -19.02 3.96
C GLY A 239 -20.98 -20.22 3.97
N GLN A 240 -20.94 -20.98 2.88
CA GLN A 240 -20.03 -22.12 2.73
C GLN A 240 -18.56 -21.67 2.75
N ALA A 241 -18.21 -20.64 1.98
CA ALA A 241 -16.84 -20.10 1.95
C ALA A 241 -16.42 -19.52 3.32
N LEU A 242 -17.34 -18.88 4.06
CA LEU A 242 -17.06 -18.38 5.40
C LEU A 242 -16.83 -19.53 6.40
N ALA A 243 -17.59 -20.62 6.30
CA ALA A 243 -17.36 -21.81 7.11
C ALA A 243 -15.98 -22.44 6.81
N ALA A 244 -15.61 -22.53 5.53
CA ALA A 244 -14.28 -22.99 5.12
C ALA A 244 -13.16 -22.08 5.64
N ALA A 245 -13.36 -20.75 5.63
CA ALA A 245 -12.41 -19.79 6.20
C ALA A 245 -12.18 -20.03 7.70
N ARG A 246 -13.25 -20.25 8.47
CA ARG A 246 -13.16 -20.53 9.92
C ARG A 246 -12.43 -21.85 10.18
N ALA A 247 -12.83 -22.93 9.50
CA ALA A 247 -12.18 -24.22 9.65
C ALA A 247 -10.68 -24.17 9.32
N ALA A 248 -10.30 -23.46 8.25
CA ALA A 248 -8.90 -23.29 7.86
C ALA A 248 -8.10 -22.41 8.84
N PHE A 249 -8.75 -21.46 9.50
CA PHE A 249 -8.12 -20.62 10.52
C PHE A 249 -7.85 -21.42 11.80
N ASP A 250 -8.85 -22.17 12.27
CA ASP A 250 -8.76 -22.96 13.48
C ASP A 250 -7.75 -24.11 13.35
N ALA A 251 -7.58 -24.67 12.14
CA ALA A 251 -6.59 -25.72 11.87
C ALA A 251 -5.12 -25.24 11.96
N ARG A 252 -4.88 -23.92 12.02
CA ARG A 252 -3.55 -23.29 12.16
C ARG A 252 -3.31 -22.71 13.56
N ALA A 253 -4.34 -22.60 14.40
CA ALA A 253 -4.27 -22.07 15.77
C ALA A 253 -3.81 -23.15 16.75
#